data_AF-A0A1G3ADS9-F1
#
_entry.id   AF-A0A1G3ADS9-F1
#
_cell.length_a   1.000
_cell.length_b   1.000
_cell.length_c   1.000
_cell.angle_alpha   90.00
_cell.angle_beta   90.00
_cell.angle_gamma   90.00
#
_symmetry.space_group_name_H-M   'P 1'
#
loop_
_entity.id
_entity.type
_entity.pdbx_description
1 polymer ?
#
loop_
_entity_poly.entity_id
_entity_poly.type
_entity_poly.pdbx_seq_one_letter_code
_entity_poly.pdbx_strand_id
1 'polypeptide(L)'
;MSRSEGTLRLGLTDAGKVVVTGIGFVALTALVFPAFGVLSILVWVVLLSLLAGFLLRPKIEISPVLYEASDRIMAGQSTPLSYVLKNVGRFPAHNLCVKFEALPEGIEAVSEEQVISRLDPDETITVTITIQPRRRGYYQIRQPTCRSSFPFNLFSFGISHNNQENLIVLPAFYALRMPAQGQYRQVQSGSTRPAGRMGCSTEYAGNRPFLPGDSPRQIDARAWARLAVPATREYHDDFDYYTALVLDTHVPDPEGLRDWRSQPREIKELEAAVSLCASIAFTIDKDRLIDLLLAGPDLHRFTDCPRMVRLDRIHEILAGVEPSRGCFTEQTEPILMTRIHEISEIVFILLNWNQTYQQMVKQALQAGCHTKVLLVGRPPGIDVDQENEDWVTDIRLLSADEILSGQVESL
;
A
#
# COMPACT_ATOMS: atom_id res chain seq x y z
N MET A 1 28.56 4.75 16.44
CA MET A 1 28.59 5.19 15.02
C MET A 1 29.16 4.06 14.20
N SER A 2 28.30 3.25 13.59
CA SER A 2 28.69 2.15 12.70
C SER A 2 29.30 2.76 11.43
N ARG A 3 30.57 2.50 11.14
CA ARG A 3 31.15 2.77 9.82
C ARG A 3 30.50 1.79 8.86
N SER A 4 29.45 2.21 8.15
CA SER A 4 28.89 1.37 7.08
C SER A 4 29.96 1.24 6.00
N GLU A 5 30.45 0.04 5.76
CA GLU A 5 31.39 -0.25 4.67
C GLU A 5 30.67 -0.09 3.33
N GLY A 6 30.75 1.12 2.77
CA GLY A 6 30.26 1.39 1.43
C GLY A 6 31.17 0.72 0.39
N THR A 7 30.58 0.05 -0.59
CA THR A 7 31.33 -0.54 -1.69
C THR A 7 31.67 0.52 -2.73
N LEU A 8 32.95 0.62 -3.11
CA LEU A 8 33.38 1.54 -4.15
C LEU A 8 32.88 1.03 -5.51
N ARG A 9 32.10 1.87 -6.20
CA ARG A 9 31.61 1.61 -7.56
C ARG A 9 32.41 2.49 -8.52
N LEU A 10 33.14 1.84 -9.42
CA LEU A 10 33.81 2.48 -10.55
C LEU A 10 33.08 2.05 -11.83
N GLY A 11 32.68 3.03 -12.64
CA GLY A 11 32.09 2.78 -13.95
C GLY A 11 32.71 3.66 -15.02
N LEU A 12 32.68 3.21 -16.27
CA LEU A 12 33.13 4.00 -17.42
C LEU A 12 31.95 4.81 -17.97
N THR A 13 32.12 6.11 -18.13
CA THR A 13 31.13 6.98 -18.80
C THR A 13 31.16 6.72 -20.31
N ASP A 14 30.20 7.28 -21.06
CA ASP A 14 30.20 7.12 -22.53
C ASP A 14 31.41 7.80 -23.19
N ALA A 15 31.84 8.96 -22.69
CA ALA A 15 33.08 9.60 -23.12
C ALA A 15 34.31 8.73 -22.78
N GLY A 16 34.33 8.13 -21.59
CA GLY A 16 35.38 7.17 -21.20
C GLY A 16 35.44 5.95 -22.13
N LYS A 17 34.29 5.39 -22.52
CA LYS A 17 34.20 4.27 -23.47
C LYS A 17 34.82 4.66 -24.81
N VAL A 18 34.49 5.84 -25.33
CA VAL A 18 35.05 6.36 -26.60
C VAL A 18 36.56 6.56 -26.51
N VAL A 19 37.08 7.09 -25.40
CA VAL A 19 38.52 7.25 -25.21
C VAL A 19 39.23 5.89 -25.15
N VAL A 20 38.68 4.91 -24.44
CA VAL A 20 39.26 3.56 -24.34
C VAL A 20 39.26 2.84 -25.68
N THR A 21 38.17 2.92 -26.46
CA THR A 21 38.13 2.35 -27.81
C THR A 21 39.08 3.05 -28.76
N GLY A 22 39.19 4.39 -28.67
CA GLY A 22 40.15 5.19 -29.41
C GLY A 22 41.60 4.83 -29.08
N ILE A 23 41.93 4.59 -27.81
CA ILE A 23 43.25 4.09 -27.39
C ILE A 23 43.55 2.73 -28.03
N GLY A 24 42.57 1.82 -28.05
CA GLY A 24 42.71 0.52 -28.72
C GLY A 24 43.01 0.65 -30.21
N PHE A 25 42.30 1.56 -30.90
CA PHE A 25 42.56 1.86 -32.31
C PHE A 25 43.95 2.44 -32.53
N VAL A 26 44.35 3.44 -31.73
CA VAL A 26 45.69 4.05 -31.82
C VAL A 26 46.77 3.02 -31.53
N ALA A 27 46.59 2.15 -30.53
CA ALA A 27 47.52 1.06 -30.22
C ALA A 27 47.68 0.09 -31.40
N LEU A 28 46.60 -0.24 -32.11
CA LEU A 28 46.65 -1.06 -33.31
C LEU A 28 47.41 -0.36 -34.45
N THR A 29 47.13 0.93 -34.69
CA THR A 29 47.84 1.71 -35.72
C THR A 29 49.32 1.90 -35.38
N ALA A 30 49.66 1.95 -34.08
CA ALA A 30 51.03 2.11 -33.59
C ALA A 30 51.95 0.91 -33.95
N LEU A 31 51.36 -0.25 -34.29
CA LEU A 31 52.09 -1.41 -34.79
C LEU A 31 52.61 -1.22 -36.22
N VAL A 32 51.96 -0.37 -37.01
CA VAL A 32 52.29 -0.11 -38.42
C VAL A 32 53.04 1.21 -38.58
N PHE A 33 52.60 2.24 -37.86
CA PHE A 33 53.23 3.57 -37.85
C PHE A 33 53.74 3.87 -36.44
N PRO A 34 54.96 4.40 -36.24
CA PRO A 34 55.52 4.65 -34.91
C PRO A 34 54.84 5.84 -34.21
N ALA A 35 53.58 5.65 -33.78
CA ALA A 35 52.74 6.63 -33.10
C ALA A 35 52.77 6.49 -31.56
N PHE A 36 53.84 5.89 -31.01
CA PHE A 36 53.98 5.59 -29.57
C PHE A 36 53.86 6.81 -28.66
N GLY A 37 54.23 8.00 -29.15
CA GLY A 37 54.07 9.25 -28.40
C GLY A 37 52.60 9.59 -28.10
N VAL A 38 51.73 9.46 -29.11
CA VAL A 38 50.28 9.70 -28.96
C VAL A 38 49.66 8.67 -28.02
N LEU A 39 50.03 7.39 -28.17
CA LEU A 39 49.56 6.33 -27.29
C LEU A 39 49.95 6.57 -25.82
N SER A 40 51.21 6.94 -25.57
CA SER A 40 51.71 7.24 -24.22
C SER A 40 50.94 8.39 -23.58
N ILE A 41 50.68 9.47 -24.32
CA ILE A 41 49.90 10.62 -23.83
C ILE A 41 48.48 10.18 -23.46
N LEU A 42 47.79 9.43 -24.32
CA LEU A 42 46.41 8.99 -24.06
C LEU A 42 46.34 8.08 -22.81
N VAL A 43 47.29 7.16 -22.66
CA VAL A 43 47.38 6.32 -21.46
C VAL A 43 47.62 7.17 -20.22
N TRP A 44 48.49 8.19 -20.30
CA TRP A 44 48.74 9.10 -19.18
C TRP A 44 47.51 9.92 -18.78
N VAL A 45 46.73 10.39 -19.75
CA VAL A 45 45.45 11.09 -19.50
C VAL A 45 44.46 10.17 -18.76
N VAL A 46 44.35 8.91 -19.18
CA VAL A 46 43.51 7.92 -18.50
C VAL A 46 43.99 7.66 -17.06
N LEU A 47 45.30 7.47 -16.86
CA LEU A 47 45.86 7.25 -15.52
C LEU A 47 45.67 8.46 -14.60
N LEU A 48 45.93 9.68 -15.09
CA LEU A 48 45.69 10.92 -14.36
C LEU A 48 44.23 11.11 -14.00
N SER A 49 43.33 10.84 -14.94
CA SER A 49 41.90 10.98 -14.67
C SER A 49 41.41 9.98 -13.62
N LEU A 50 41.93 8.74 -13.64
CA LEU A 50 41.62 7.73 -12.64
C LEU A 50 42.19 8.11 -11.26
N LEU A 51 43.44 8.60 -11.20
CA LEU A 51 44.07 9.08 -9.97
C LEU A 51 43.32 10.29 -9.38
N ALA A 52 43.00 11.28 -10.21
CA ALA A 52 42.26 12.47 -9.80
C ALA A 52 40.86 12.12 -9.30
N GLY A 53 40.12 11.27 -10.03
CA GLY A 53 38.79 10.82 -9.60
C GLY A 53 38.82 9.96 -8.33
N PHE A 54 39.87 9.17 -8.11
CA PHE A 54 40.05 8.43 -6.85
C PHE A 54 40.33 9.35 -5.65
N LEU A 55 41.13 10.41 -5.84
CA LEU A 55 41.42 11.40 -4.80
C LEU A 55 40.21 12.28 -4.47
N LEU A 56 39.46 12.69 -5.50
CA LEU A 56 38.29 13.57 -5.43
C LEU A 56 36.97 12.79 -5.28
N ARG A 57 37.03 11.49 -4.98
CA ARG A 57 35.86 10.63 -4.90
C ARG A 57 34.83 11.18 -3.91
N PRO A 58 33.54 11.21 -4.27
CA PRO A 58 32.50 11.71 -3.38
C PRO A 58 32.29 10.73 -2.22
N LYS A 59 32.13 11.27 -1.01
CA LYS A 59 31.70 10.52 0.17
C LYS A 59 30.38 11.12 0.65
N ILE A 60 29.28 10.54 0.21
CA ILE A 60 27.94 11.06 0.45
C ILE A 60 27.19 10.07 1.32
N GLU A 61 26.66 10.56 2.43
CA GLU A 61 25.71 9.84 3.25
C GLU A 61 24.31 10.15 2.75
N ILE A 62 23.50 9.10 2.59
CA ILE A 62 22.13 9.18 2.07
C ILE A 62 21.21 8.76 3.19
N SER A 63 20.28 9.63 3.55
CA SER A 63 19.24 9.34 4.53
C SER A 63 17.87 9.54 3.89
N PRO A 64 16.94 8.58 4.01
CA PRO A 64 15.57 8.80 3.57
C PRO A 64 14.95 9.91 4.42
N VAL A 65 14.17 10.80 3.79
CA VAL A 65 13.27 11.66 4.56
C VAL A 65 12.20 10.74 5.13
N LEU A 66 12.09 10.64 6.45
CA LEU A 66 11.06 9.85 7.11
C LEU A 66 9.69 10.37 6.64
N TYR A 67 8.94 9.55 5.91
CA TYR A 67 7.57 9.88 5.52
C TYR A 67 6.71 9.95 6.77
N GLU A 68 5.99 11.05 6.95
CA GLU A 68 4.83 11.06 7.82
C GLU A 68 3.79 10.11 7.23
N ALA A 69 3.02 9.42 8.08
CA ALA A 69 2.05 8.37 7.71
C ALA A 69 0.96 8.80 6.70
N SER A 70 0.94 10.06 6.28
CA SER A 70 0.06 10.62 5.25
C SER A 70 0.52 10.35 3.81
N ASP A 71 1.80 10.07 3.55
CA ASP A 71 2.33 9.84 2.19
C ASP A 71 2.21 8.36 1.80
N ARG A 72 1.01 7.96 1.41
CA ARG A 72 0.71 6.59 0.98
C ARG A 72 1.10 6.40 -0.47
N ILE A 73 1.85 5.33 -0.73
CA ILE A 73 2.24 4.98 -2.09
C ILE A 73 1.20 4.02 -2.65
N MET A 74 0.47 4.45 -3.67
CA MET A 74 -0.56 3.65 -4.33
C MET A 74 -0.06 3.08 -5.65
N ALA A 75 -0.49 1.87 -5.97
CA ALA A 75 -0.25 1.29 -7.29
C ALA A 75 -0.83 2.18 -8.41
N GLY A 76 -0.08 2.34 -9.49
CA GLY A 76 -0.44 3.15 -10.66
C GLY A 76 -0.10 4.64 -10.54
N GLN A 77 0.10 5.18 -9.35
CA GLN A 77 0.38 6.60 -9.13
C GLN A 77 1.88 6.90 -9.11
N SER A 78 2.27 8.02 -9.71
CA SER A 78 3.65 8.54 -9.61
C SER A 78 3.86 9.18 -8.25
N THR A 79 4.80 8.65 -7.46
CA THR A 79 5.07 9.07 -6.08
C THR A 79 6.50 9.62 -5.96
N PRO A 80 6.67 10.85 -5.45
CA PRO A 80 7.98 11.44 -5.27
C PRO A 80 8.67 10.86 -4.03
N LEU A 81 9.84 10.22 -4.20
CA LEU A 81 10.66 9.80 -3.08
C LEU A 81 11.76 10.82 -2.75
N SER A 82 11.75 11.37 -1.54
CA SER A 82 12.74 12.37 -1.09
C SER A 82 13.85 11.77 -0.23
N TYR A 83 15.08 12.13 -0.57
CA TYR A 83 16.31 11.70 0.11
C TYR A 83 17.16 12.91 0.48
N VAL A 84 17.71 12.92 1.69
CA VAL A 84 18.71 13.90 2.12
C VAL A 84 20.09 13.34 1.82
N LEU A 85 20.86 14.10 1.04
CA LEU A 85 22.24 13.82 0.71
C LEU A 85 23.13 14.74 1.52
N LYS A 86 24.07 14.16 2.27
CA LYS A 86 25.06 14.90 3.05
C LYS A 86 26.47 14.59 2.55
N ASN A 87 27.24 15.61 2.20
CA ASN A 87 28.66 15.42 1.90
C ASN A 87 29.45 15.29 3.19
N VAL A 88 29.87 14.07 3.53
CA VAL A 88 30.74 13.77 4.69
C VAL A 88 32.22 13.74 4.31
N GLY A 89 32.54 14.09 3.07
CA GLY A 89 33.90 14.22 2.56
C GLY A 89 34.58 15.52 2.96
N ARG A 90 35.92 15.56 2.82
CA ARG A 90 36.71 16.78 3.05
C ARG A 90 36.74 17.74 1.86
N PHE A 91 36.28 17.28 0.69
CA PHE A 91 36.32 18.01 -0.57
C PHE A 91 34.89 18.24 -1.09
N PRO A 92 34.67 19.31 -1.87
CA PRO A 92 33.41 19.52 -2.56
C PRO A 92 33.19 18.39 -3.56
N ALA A 93 31.96 17.86 -3.57
CA ALA A 93 31.53 16.86 -4.52
C ALA A 93 30.90 17.56 -5.73
N HIS A 94 31.43 17.30 -6.93
CA HIS A 94 30.96 17.91 -8.17
C HIS A 94 30.26 16.90 -9.07
N ASN A 95 29.33 17.38 -9.92
CA ASN A 95 28.63 16.57 -10.93
C ASN A 95 28.13 15.24 -10.39
N LEU A 96 27.36 15.29 -9.31
CA LEU A 96 26.76 14.12 -8.69
C LEU A 96 25.49 13.75 -9.44
N CYS A 97 25.47 12.54 -9.98
CA CYS A 97 24.29 11.90 -10.51
C CYS A 97 23.72 10.96 -9.45
N VAL A 98 22.44 11.13 -9.15
CA VAL A 98 21.70 10.35 -8.16
C VAL A 98 20.64 9.54 -8.90
N LYS A 99 20.72 8.21 -8.78
CA LYS A 99 19.76 7.28 -9.41
C LYS A 99 19.66 5.94 -8.71
N PHE A 100 18.51 5.28 -8.86
CA PHE A 100 18.37 3.88 -8.51
C PHE A 100 19.10 3.00 -9.54
N GLU A 101 19.99 2.13 -9.07
CA GLU A 101 20.74 1.21 -9.95
C GLU A 101 19.88 0.01 -10.39
N ALA A 102 19.05 -0.48 -9.47
CA ALA A 102 18.09 -1.54 -9.73
C ALA A 102 16.84 -1.30 -8.87
N LEU A 103 15.68 -1.35 -9.51
CA LEU A 103 14.37 -1.39 -8.86
C LEU A 103 13.79 -2.80 -9.00
N PRO A 104 12.98 -3.27 -8.04
CA PRO A 104 12.26 -4.54 -8.17
C PRO A 104 11.33 -4.57 -9.38
N GLU A 105 11.04 -5.77 -9.88
CA GLU A 105 10.02 -5.97 -10.91
C GLU A 105 8.66 -5.40 -10.43
N GLY A 106 8.11 -4.47 -11.20
CA GLY A 106 6.85 -3.79 -10.87
C GLY A 106 6.99 -2.36 -10.36
N ILE A 107 8.20 -1.83 -10.16
CA ILE A 107 8.43 -0.40 -9.89
C ILE A 107 9.30 0.21 -10.98
N GLU A 108 8.82 1.30 -11.57
CA GLU A 108 9.55 2.05 -12.58
C GLU A 108 9.97 3.42 -12.05
N ALA A 109 11.16 3.88 -12.41
CA ALA A 109 11.57 5.26 -12.15
C ALA A 109 11.02 6.14 -13.29
N VAL A 110 10.21 7.14 -12.92
CA VAL A 110 9.64 8.10 -13.89
C VAL A 110 10.58 9.30 -14.05
N SER A 111 11.27 9.71 -12.98
CA SER A 111 12.23 10.80 -13.04
C SER A 111 13.54 10.36 -13.69
N GLU A 112 14.07 11.24 -14.54
CA GLU A 112 15.44 11.15 -15.04
C GLU A 112 16.47 11.32 -13.91
N GLU A 113 17.72 11.00 -14.22
CA GLU A 113 18.86 11.14 -13.31
C GLU A 113 18.93 12.57 -12.72
N GLN A 114 18.92 12.67 -11.39
CA GLN A 114 19.06 13.95 -10.69
C GLN A 114 20.53 14.35 -10.65
N VAL A 115 20.88 15.49 -11.25
CA VAL A 115 22.26 15.99 -11.32
C VAL A 115 22.46 17.19 -10.41
N ILE A 116 23.36 17.05 -9.43
CA ILE A 116 23.81 18.14 -8.55
C ILE A 116 25.18 18.61 -9.01
N SER A 117 25.29 19.88 -9.36
CA SER A 117 26.53 20.47 -9.90
C SER A 117 27.64 20.54 -8.85
N ARG A 118 27.30 20.88 -7.61
CA ARG A 118 28.23 21.04 -6.50
C ARG A 118 27.52 20.82 -5.16
N LEU A 119 28.20 20.12 -4.25
CA LEU A 119 27.82 19.97 -2.85
C LEU A 119 29.09 20.14 -2.00
N ASP A 120 29.14 21.22 -1.22
CA ASP A 120 30.29 21.56 -0.38
C ASP A 120 30.42 20.59 0.82
N PRO A 121 31.60 20.52 1.47
CA PRO A 121 31.78 19.70 2.67
C PRO A 121 30.76 20.05 3.76
N ASP A 122 30.20 19.03 4.41
CA ASP A 122 29.15 19.11 5.43
C ASP A 122 27.81 19.74 4.97
N GLU A 123 27.69 20.10 3.69
CA GLU A 123 26.44 20.59 3.11
C GLU A 123 25.44 19.44 2.93
N THR A 124 24.17 19.76 3.15
CA THR A 124 23.02 18.86 2.98
C THR A 124 22.07 19.39 1.91
N ILE A 125 21.67 18.53 0.99
CA ILE A 125 20.68 18.85 -0.04
C ILE A 125 19.59 17.76 -0.06
N THR A 126 18.35 18.15 -0.32
CA THR A 126 17.24 17.20 -0.50
C THR A 126 17.01 16.97 -1.99
N VAL A 127 16.96 15.71 -2.39
CA VAL A 127 16.72 15.28 -3.77
C VAL A 127 15.46 14.44 -3.81
N THR A 128 14.62 14.68 -4.81
CA THR A 128 13.37 13.96 -5.01
C THR A 128 13.43 13.15 -6.30
N ILE A 129 13.18 11.85 -6.21
CA ILE A 129 13.15 10.92 -7.34
C ILE A 129 11.75 10.33 -7.44
N THR A 130 11.07 10.53 -8.57
CA THR A 130 9.71 10.01 -8.75
C THR A 130 9.75 8.56 -9.21
N ILE A 131 9.02 7.70 -8.50
CA ILE A 131 8.79 6.31 -8.88
C ILE A 131 7.31 6.09 -9.22
N GLN A 132 7.02 5.10 -10.05
CA GLN A 132 5.67 4.65 -10.34
C GLN A 132 5.62 3.13 -10.14
N PRO A 133 5.11 2.68 -8.98
CA PRO A 133 4.81 1.27 -8.79
C PRO A 133 3.60 0.90 -9.64
N ARG A 134 3.73 -0.13 -10.46
CA ARG A 134 2.64 -0.67 -11.28
C ARG A 134 1.73 -1.61 -10.52
N ARG A 135 2.28 -2.30 -9.50
CA ARG A 135 1.58 -3.33 -8.73
C ARG A 135 1.68 -3.05 -7.23
N ARG A 136 0.62 -3.41 -6.50
CA ARG A 136 0.62 -3.40 -5.02
C ARG A 136 1.52 -4.50 -4.46
N GLY A 137 2.04 -4.30 -3.27
CA GLY A 137 2.92 -5.28 -2.63
C GLY A 137 3.90 -4.70 -1.64
N TYR A 138 4.60 -5.61 -0.97
CA TYR A 138 5.77 -5.30 -0.17
C TYR A 138 7.02 -5.39 -1.03
N TYR A 139 7.72 -4.27 -1.18
CA TYR A 139 8.93 -4.17 -1.97
C TYR A 139 10.12 -3.84 -1.08
N GLN A 140 11.25 -4.51 -1.32
CA GLN A 140 12.53 -4.11 -0.77
C GLN A 140 13.30 -3.33 -1.83
N ILE A 141 13.44 -2.03 -1.61
CA ILE A 141 14.20 -1.15 -2.51
C ILE A 141 15.57 -0.88 -1.89
N ARG A 142 16.59 -0.75 -2.73
CA ARG A 142 17.89 -0.24 -2.29
C ARG A 142 17.88 1.27 -2.35
N GLN A 143 18.62 1.91 -1.46
CA GLN A 143 18.85 3.35 -1.53
C GLN A 143 19.43 3.77 -2.88
N PRO A 144 19.12 4.99 -3.35
CA PRO A 144 19.68 5.51 -4.60
C PRO A 144 21.20 5.58 -4.50
N THR A 145 21.88 5.33 -5.62
CA THR A 145 23.34 5.45 -5.69
C THR A 145 23.73 6.85 -6.16
N CYS A 146 24.73 7.43 -5.50
CA CYS A 146 25.34 8.70 -5.91
C CYS A 146 26.67 8.43 -6.61
N ARG A 147 26.83 8.90 -7.84
CA ARG A 147 28.07 8.79 -8.62
C ARG A 147 28.51 10.16 -9.12
N SER A 148 29.80 10.47 -9.04
CA SER A 148 30.39 11.66 -9.65
C SER A 148 31.17 11.27 -10.89
N SER A 149 31.02 12.04 -11.97
CA SER A 149 31.88 11.93 -13.16
C SER A 149 33.01 12.98 -13.19
N PHE A 150 33.15 13.79 -12.15
CA PHE A 150 34.20 14.79 -12.03
C PHE A 150 35.58 14.13 -11.81
N PRO A 151 36.70 14.69 -12.35
CA PRO A 151 36.80 15.95 -13.08
C PRO A 151 36.70 15.88 -14.62
N PHE A 152 37.08 14.76 -15.24
CA PHE A 152 37.24 14.70 -16.71
C PHE A 152 36.07 14.05 -17.44
N ASN A 153 35.00 13.63 -16.74
CA ASN A 153 33.87 12.88 -17.30
C ASN A 153 34.31 11.63 -18.09
N LEU A 154 35.40 10.97 -17.69
CA LEU A 154 35.87 9.70 -18.27
C LEU A 154 35.40 8.52 -17.43
N PHE A 155 35.53 8.64 -16.11
CA PHE A 155 35.14 7.63 -15.14
C PHE A 155 34.05 8.19 -14.21
N SER A 156 33.21 7.30 -13.71
CA SER A 156 32.22 7.57 -12.68
C SER A 156 32.64 6.88 -11.38
N PHE A 157 32.75 7.66 -10.31
CA PHE A 157 33.13 7.20 -8.98
C PHE A 157 31.95 7.40 -8.03
N GLY A 158 31.57 6.35 -7.31
CA GLY A 158 30.53 6.44 -6.29
C GLY A 158 30.75 5.44 -5.18
N ILE A 159 30.05 5.68 -4.08
CA ILE A 159 29.93 4.73 -2.98
C ILE A 159 28.50 4.23 -2.98
N SER A 160 28.33 2.91 -3.00
CA SER A 160 27.02 2.28 -2.87
C SER A 160 26.90 1.67 -1.48
N HIS A 161 25.82 2.02 -0.80
CA HIS A 161 25.43 1.39 0.46
C HIS A 161 24.45 0.25 0.14
N ASN A 162 24.60 -0.87 0.84
CA ASN A 162 23.69 -2.02 0.69
C ASN A 162 22.47 -1.92 1.61
N ASN A 163 22.10 -0.71 2.03
CA ASN A 163 20.92 -0.51 2.87
C ASN A 163 19.67 -0.74 2.02
N GLN A 164 18.79 -1.60 2.55
CA GLN A 164 17.49 -1.88 1.98
C GLN A 164 16.42 -1.16 2.79
N GLU A 165 15.46 -0.59 2.09
CA GLU A 165 14.30 0.09 2.64
C GLU A 165 13.05 -0.72 2.26
N ASN A 166 12.12 -0.85 3.20
CA ASN A 166 10.84 -1.51 2.94
C ASN A 166 9.86 -0.46 2.42
N LEU A 167 9.30 -0.73 1.25
CA LEU A 167 8.30 0.08 0.58
C LEU A 167 7.00 -0.71 0.51
N ILE A 168 5.93 -0.16 1.06
CA ILE A 168 4.60 -0.76 0.99
C ILE A 168 3.81 0.00 -0.08
N VAL A 169 3.46 -0.69 -1.15
CA VAL A 169 2.60 -0.14 -2.21
C VAL A 169 1.18 -0.64 -1.97
N LEU A 170 0.29 0.29 -1.64
CA LEU A 170 -1.12 0.02 -1.39
C LEU A 170 -1.87 -0.28 -2.70
N PRO A 171 -2.96 -1.06 -2.64
CA PRO A 171 -3.89 -1.16 -3.77
C PRO A 171 -4.40 0.21 -4.20
N ALA A 172 -4.61 0.39 -5.51
CA ALA A 172 -5.38 1.52 -6.01
C ALA A 172 -6.81 1.43 -5.46
N PHE A 173 -7.37 2.55 -5.02
CA PHE A 173 -8.75 2.60 -4.56
C PHE A 173 -9.42 3.91 -4.96
N TYR A 174 -10.73 3.88 -5.05
CA TYR A 174 -11.58 4.98 -5.49
C TYR A 174 -12.67 5.23 -4.45
N ALA A 175 -13.09 6.48 -4.31
CA ALA A 175 -14.22 6.80 -3.44
C ALA A 175 -15.51 6.33 -4.12
N LEU A 176 -16.30 5.52 -3.42
CA LEU A 176 -17.57 4.98 -3.90
C LEU A 176 -18.74 5.69 -3.21
N ARG A 177 -19.93 5.60 -3.80
CA ARG A 177 -21.18 5.91 -3.11
C ARG A 177 -21.84 4.61 -2.68
N MET A 178 -21.77 4.32 -1.39
CA MET A 178 -22.47 3.18 -0.79
C MET A 178 -23.45 3.74 0.25
N PRO A 179 -24.74 3.92 -0.09
CA PRO A 179 -25.71 4.45 0.84
C PRO A 179 -25.86 3.51 2.03
N ALA A 180 -25.95 4.14 3.18
CA ALA A 180 -26.27 3.50 4.42
C ALA A 180 -27.70 2.92 4.38
N GLN A 181 -27.89 1.61 4.19
CA GLN A 181 -29.24 1.04 4.20
C GLN A 181 -29.83 1.13 5.63
N GLY A 182 -30.87 1.96 5.76
CA GLY A 182 -31.32 2.59 7.01
C GLY A 182 -32.07 1.72 8.03
N GLN A 183 -31.79 0.43 8.15
CA GLN A 183 -32.29 -0.40 9.24
C GLN A 183 -31.17 -1.27 9.79
N TYR A 184 -30.21 -0.62 10.39
CA TYR A 184 -29.10 -1.31 11.02
C TYR A 184 -29.55 -2.01 12.30
N ARG A 185 -29.15 -3.27 12.45
CA ARG A 185 -29.11 -3.91 13.75
C ARG A 185 -28.18 -3.08 14.65
N GLN A 186 -28.80 -2.38 15.59
CA GLN A 186 -28.12 -1.68 16.67
C GLN A 186 -27.53 -2.72 17.61
N VAL A 187 -26.23 -2.96 17.50
CA VAL A 187 -25.52 -3.82 18.45
C VAL A 187 -25.13 -2.95 19.62
N GLN A 188 -25.78 -3.17 20.76
CA GLN A 188 -25.42 -2.51 22.01
C GLN A 188 -24.14 -3.19 22.54
N SER A 189 -22.97 -2.57 22.35
CA SER A 189 -21.71 -3.10 22.86
C SER A 189 -21.76 -3.21 24.39
N GLY A 190 -22.04 -4.40 24.89
CA GLY A 190 -21.92 -4.73 26.29
C GLY A 190 -20.46 -4.62 26.75
N SER A 191 -20.19 -3.63 27.62
CA SER A 191 -19.10 -3.60 28.60
C SER A 191 -17.63 -3.43 28.18
N THR A 192 -17.26 -3.41 26.90
CA THR A 192 -15.89 -3.03 26.50
C THR A 192 -15.89 -2.13 25.28
N ARG A 193 -16.04 -0.82 25.51
CA ARG A 193 -15.73 0.19 24.49
C ARG A 193 -14.23 0.12 24.19
N PRO A 194 -13.81 -0.18 22.95
CA PRO A 194 -12.40 -0.10 22.59
C PRO A 194 -11.91 1.35 22.76
N ALA A 195 -10.65 1.50 23.17
CA ALA A 195 -10.03 2.73 23.70
C ALA A 195 -9.92 3.93 22.71
N GLY A 196 -10.62 3.90 21.57
CA GLY A 196 -10.59 4.97 20.56
C GLY A 196 -11.57 6.12 20.79
N ARG A 197 -12.51 5.98 21.75
CA ARG A 197 -13.47 7.02 22.13
C ARG A 197 -13.30 7.43 23.61
N MET A 198 -12.06 7.60 24.06
CA MET A 198 -11.80 8.39 25.28
C MET A 198 -12.02 9.87 24.97
N GLY A 199 -13.27 10.29 24.75
CA GLY A 199 -13.57 11.71 24.49
C GLY A 199 -14.98 12.07 24.07
N CYS A 200 -15.70 11.19 23.36
CA CYS A 200 -17.09 11.49 23.01
C CYS A 200 -18.00 11.09 24.16
N SER A 201 -18.27 12.05 25.06
CA SER A 201 -19.48 12.02 25.86
C SER A 201 -20.66 11.73 24.93
N THR A 202 -21.43 10.68 25.21
CA THR A 202 -22.69 10.40 24.50
C THR A 202 -23.48 11.71 24.45
N GLU A 203 -23.80 12.19 23.25
CA GLU A 203 -24.45 13.49 23.11
C GLU A 203 -25.80 13.46 23.82
N TYR A 204 -26.10 14.51 24.57
CA TYR A 204 -27.36 14.60 25.30
C TYR A 204 -28.52 14.75 24.31
N ALA A 205 -29.37 13.73 24.20
CA ALA A 205 -30.51 13.70 23.28
C ALA A 205 -31.73 14.41 23.86
N GLY A 206 -31.91 14.38 25.19
CA GLY A 206 -33.03 15.06 25.84
C GLY A 206 -33.37 14.54 27.23
N ASN A 207 -34.58 14.85 27.70
CA ASN A 207 -35.14 14.30 28.93
C ASN A 207 -36.40 13.48 28.62
N ARG A 208 -36.58 12.36 29.32
CA ARG A 208 -37.86 11.66 29.40
C ARG A 208 -38.36 11.52 30.83
N PRO A 209 -39.65 11.23 31.07
CA PRO A 209 -40.14 10.89 32.41
C PRO A 209 -39.39 9.68 32.99
N PHE A 210 -39.04 9.76 34.27
CA PHE A 210 -38.41 8.67 35.00
C PHE A 210 -39.41 7.51 35.15
N LEU A 211 -38.99 6.31 34.73
CA LEU A 211 -39.78 5.10 34.85
C LEU A 211 -39.28 4.21 36.01
N PRO A 212 -40.17 3.43 36.66
CA PRO A 212 -39.75 2.44 37.64
C PRO A 212 -38.78 1.43 37.01
N GLY A 213 -37.51 1.45 37.43
CA GLY A 213 -36.43 0.63 36.86
C GLY A 213 -35.26 1.44 36.30
N ASP A 214 -35.45 2.73 36.06
CA ASP A 214 -34.37 3.63 35.64
C ASP A 214 -33.31 3.80 36.74
N SER A 215 -32.04 3.94 36.33
CA SER A 215 -30.96 4.21 37.28
C SER A 215 -31.11 5.61 37.90
N PRO A 216 -31.10 5.74 39.24
CA PRO A 216 -31.17 7.04 39.89
C PRO A 216 -30.01 7.98 39.53
N ARG A 217 -28.89 7.43 39.03
CA ARG A 217 -27.71 8.19 38.59
C ARG A 217 -27.93 8.97 37.29
N GLN A 218 -28.95 8.58 36.51
CA GLN A 218 -29.29 9.23 35.25
C GLN A 218 -30.36 10.32 35.41
N ILE A 219 -30.80 10.63 36.64
CA ILE A 219 -31.78 11.70 36.88
C ILE A 219 -31.17 13.05 36.53
N ASP A 220 -31.92 13.83 35.75
CA ASP A 220 -31.59 15.23 35.51
C ASP A 220 -32.25 16.15 36.54
N ALA A 221 -31.51 16.51 37.58
CA ALA A 221 -32.00 17.40 38.63
C ALA A 221 -32.49 18.76 38.08
N ARG A 222 -31.91 19.25 36.98
CA ARG A 222 -32.29 20.55 36.40
C ARG A 222 -33.63 20.48 35.67
N ALA A 223 -33.86 19.40 34.92
CA ALA A 223 -35.15 19.17 34.26
C ALA A 223 -36.25 18.86 35.27
N TRP A 224 -35.94 18.05 36.29
CA TRP A 224 -36.86 17.77 37.39
C TRP A 224 -37.29 19.05 38.11
N ALA A 225 -36.35 19.94 38.45
CA ALA A 225 -36.68 21.21 39.10
C ALA A 225 -37.60 22.12 38.24
N ARG A 226 -37.50 22.05 36.90
CA ARG A 226 -38.32 22.85 35.98
C ARG A 226 -39.70 22.27 35.73
N LEU A 227 -39.80 20.95 35.62
CA LEU A 227 -41.02 20.24 35.22
C LEU A 227 -41.83 19.73 36.42
N ALA A 228 -41.26 19.78 37.63
CA ALA A 228 -41.83 19.22 38.86
C ALA A 228 -42.16 17.71 38.79
N VAL A 229 -41.62 17.02 37.79
CA VAL A 229 -41.76 15.56 37.58
C VAL A 229 -40.35 14.97 37.41
N PRO A 230 -40.03 13.82 38.04
CA PRO A 230 -38.72 13.18 37.88
C PRO A 230 -38.42 12.88 36.41
N ALA A 231 -37.25 13.31 35.95
CA ALA A 231 -36.83 13.19 34.55
C ALA A 231 -35.46 12.51 34.44
N THR A 232 -35.34 11.59 33.50
CA THR A 232 -34.10 10.85 33.18
C THR A 232 -33.42 11.51 31.97
N ARG A 233 -32.10 11.66 32.02
CA ARG A 233 -31.30 12.09 30.86
C ARG A 233 -31.29 10.98 29.82
N GLU A 234 -31.76 11.28 28.63
CA GLU A 234 -31.51 10.45 27.45
C GLU A 234 -30.28 10.96 26.74
N TYR A 235 -29.40 10.03 26.41
CA TYR A 235 -28.25 10.29 25.56
C TYR A 235 -28.50 9.61 24.23
N HIS A 236 -27.98 10.19 23.15
CA HIS A 236 -27.90 9.51 21.88
C HIS A 236 -26.98 8.30 22.09
N ASP A 237 -27.51 7.11 21.86
CA ASP A 237 -26.67 5.93 21.79
C ASP A 237 -25.85 6.05 20.51
N ASP A 238 -24.55 6.28 20.67
CA ASP A 238 -23.58 6.09 19.60
C ASP A 238 -23.52 4.59 19.30
N PHE A 239 -24.43 4.12 18.43
CA PHE A 239 -24.34 2.77 17.90
C PHE A 239 -23.20 2.74 16.88
N ASP A 240 -22.16 1.98 17.19
CA ASP A 240 -21.14 1.65 16.21
C ASP A 240 -21.70 0.56 15.29
N TYR A 241 -21.81 0.86 14.00
CA TYR A 241 -22.13 -0.14 12.99
C TYR A 241 -20.86 -0.92 12.66
N TYR A 242 -20.81 -2.18 13.11
CA TYR A 242 -19.69 -3.05 12.78
C TYR A 242 -19.91 -3.69 11.42
N THR A 243 -18.95 -3.46 10.51
CA THR A 243 -18.92 -4.07 9.19
C THR A 243 -17.81 -5.11 9.13
N ALA A 244 -18.11 -6.27 8.54
CA ALA A 244 -17.12 -7.25 8.16
C ALA A 244 -16.90 -7.25 6.64
N LEU A 245 -15.64 -7.29 6.22
CA LEU A 245 -15.27 -7.43 4.82
C LEU A 245 -14.78 -8.85 4.57
N VAL A 246 -15.34 -9.52 3.57
CA VAL A 246 -14.91 -10.84 3.13
C VAL A 246 -14.41 -10.73 1.70
N LEU A 247 -13.12 -10.96 1.49
CA LEU A 247 -12.46 -10.95 0.20
C LEU A 247 -12.05 -12.38 -0.18
N ASP A 248 -12.57 -12.85 -1.29
CA ASP A 248 -12.17 -14.09 -1.92
C ASP A 248 -10.84 -13.92 -2.64
N THR A 249 -9.88 -14.79 -2.30
CA THR A 249 -8.56 -14.86 -2.94
C THR A 249 -8.40 -16.14 -3.74
N HIS A 250 -9.44 -16.97 -3.83
CA HIS A 250 -9.39 -18.24 -4.53
C HIS A 250 -9.49 -18.03 -6.04
N VAL A 251 -8.39 -18.30 -6.74
CA VAL A 251 -8.36 -18.25 -8.20
C VAL A 251 -8.41 -19.68 -8.73
N PRO A 252 -9.44 -20.04 -9.52
CA PRO A 252 -9.57 -21.38 -10.08
C PRO A 252 -8.46 -21.62 -11.10
N ASP A 253 -7.78 -22.76 -11.00
CA ASP A 253 -6.76 -23.15 -11.97
C ASP A 253 -7.45 -23.49 -13.30
N PRO A 254 -7.25 -22.74 -14.39
CA PRO A 254 -8.10 -22.88 -15.58
C PRO A 254 -8.04 -24.25 -16.23
N GLU A 255 -6.90 -24.94 -16.15
CA GLU A 255 -6.71 -26.29 -16.67
C GLU A 255 -5.48 -26.83 -15.93
N GLY A 256 -5.60 -27.86 -15.09
CA GLY A 256 -4.54 -28.40 -14.20
C GLY A 256 -3.29 -28.98 -14.90
N LEU A 257 -2.75 -28.24 -15.86
CA LEU A 257 -1.78 -28.59 -16.90
C LEU A 257 -0.66 -27.53 -17.04
N ARG A 258 -0.70 -26.42 -16.27
CA ARG A 258 0.38 -25.41 -16.31
C ARG A 258 1.17 -25.36 -15.02
N ASP A 259 2.49 -25.45 -15.16
CA ASP A 259 3.44 -25.17 -14.08
C ASP A 259 3.15 -23.78 -13.52
N TRP A 260 2.62 -23.70 -12.30
CA TRP A 260 2.13 -22.46 -11.67
C TRP A 260 3.18 -21.35 -11.62
N ARG A 261 4.47 -21.71 -11.63
CA ARG A 261 5.61 -20.79 -11.72
C ARG A 261 5.59 -19.97 -13.02
N SER A 262 4.81 -20.41 -14.00
CA SER A 262 4.65 -19.83 -15.34
C SER A 262 3.32 -19.10 -15.53
N GLN A 263 2.41 -19.13 -14.54
CA GLN A 263 1.20 -18.30 -14.59
C GLN A 263 1.57 -16.84 -14.33
N PRO A 264 0.87 -15.86 -14.94
CA PRO A 264 1.07 -14.47 -14.60
C PRO A 264 0.89 -14.31 -13.08
N ARG A 265 1.89 -13.77 -12.39
CA ARG A 265 1.75 -13.43 -10.95
C ARG A 265 0.60 -12.46 -10.69
N GLU A 266 0.10 -11.81 -11.73
CA GLU A 266 -0.94 -10.79 -11.72
C GLU A 266 -2.21 -11.34 -12.37
N ILE A 267 -3.23 -11.56 -11.55
CA ILE A 267 -4.56 -12.03 -11.97
C ILE A 267 -5.48 -10.82 -11.86
N LYS A 268 -5.94 -10.34 -13.01
CA LYS A 268 -6.66 -9.06 -13.12
C LYS A 268 -7.90 -9.00 -12.24
N GLU A 269 -8.64 -10.10 -12.16
CA GLU A 269 -9.85 -10.23 -11.36
C GLU A 269 -9.54 -10.09 -9.86
N LEU A 270 -8.42 -10.68 -9.40
CA LEU A 270 -7.97 -10.55 -8.01
C LEU A 270 -7.47 -9.12 -7.71
N GLU A 271 -6.73 -8.51 -8.63
CA GLU A 271 -6.31 -7.09 -8.49
C GLU A 271 -7.53 -6.18 -8.38
N ALA A 272 -8.55 -6.40 -9.20
CA ALA A 272 -9.82 -5.68 -9.16
C ALA A 272 -10.57 -5.93 -7.84
N ALA A 273 -10.69 -7.18 -7.38
CA ALA A 273 -11.34 -7.50 -6.11
C ALA A 273 -10.65 -6.85 -4.90
N VAL A 274 -9.30 -6.84 -4.88
CA VAL A 274 -8.55 -6.14 -3.84
C VAL A 274 -8.74 -4.63 -3.91
N SER A 275 -8.70 -4.04 -5.12
CA SER A 275 -8.97 -2.62 -5.34
C SER A 275 -10.37 -2.22 -4.89
N LEU A 276 -11.38 -3.05 -5.18
CA LEU A 276 -12.76 -2.87 -4.76
C LEU A 276 -12.88 -2.94 -3.23
N CYS A 277 -12.22 -3.92 -2.59
CA CYS A 277 -12.19 -4.05 -1.14
C CYS A 277 -11.56 -2.83 -0.47
N ALA A 278 -10.43 -2.34 -0.99
CA ALA A 278 -9.79 -1.13 -0.52
C ALA A 278 -10.68 0.12 -0.70
N SER A 279 -11.42 0.20 -1.81
CA SER A 279 -12.36 1.28 -2.13
C SER A 279 -13.58 1.29 -1.20
N ILE A 280 -14.13 0.11 -0.92
CA ILE A 280 -15.23 -0.06 0.04
C ILE A 280 -14.76 0.31 1.43
N ALA A 281 -13.60 -0.21 1.87
CA ALA A 281 -13.02 0.11 3.17
C ALA A 281 -12.84 1.62 3.34
N PHE A 282 -12.27 2.31 2.34
CA PHE A 282 -12.11 3.77 2.34
C PHE A 282 -13.45 4.52 2.42
N THR A 283 -14.46 4.02 1.72
CA THR A 283 -15.78 4.65 1.65
C THR A 283 -16.54 4.52 2.98
N ILE A 284 -16.55 3.33 3.57
CA ILE A 284 -17.34 3.05 4.78
C ILE A 284 -16.65 3.50 6.07
N ASP A 285 -15.33 3.69 6.09
CA ASP A 285 -14.56 4.08 7.28
C ASP A 285 -15.08 5.38 7.94
N LYS A 286 -15.73 6.27 7.17
CA LYS A 286 -16.33 7.52 7.66
C LYS A 286 -17.61 7.33 8.47
N ASP A 287 -18.40 6.31 8.17
CA ASP A 287 -19.75 6.14 8.74
C ASP A 287 -19.88 4.87 9.58
N ARG A 288 -19.00 3.89 9.37
CA ARG A 288 -19.06 2.56 9.99
C ARG A 288 -17.68 2.13 10.48
N LEU A 289 -17.65 1.23 11.46
CA LEU A 289 -16.41 0.63 11.94
C LEU A 289 -16.21 -0.74 11.29
N ILE A 290 -15.12 -0.90 10.55
CA ILE A 290 -14.72 -2.22 10.05
C ILE A 290 -14.09 -2.96 11.21
N ASP A 291 -14.65 -4.06 11.70
CA ASP A 291 -14.03 -4.83 12.82
C ASP A 291 -13.26 -6.04 12.33
N LEU A 292 -13.64 -6.56 11.16
CA LEU A 292 -13.15 -7.82 10.63
C LEU A 292 -12.85 -7.70 9.14
N LEU A 293 -11.68 -8.19 8.73
CA LEU A 293 -11.32 -8.45 7.35
C LEU A 293 -10.93 -9.92 7.21
N LEU A 294 -11.68 -10.66 6.42
CA LEU A 294 -11.32 -11.99 5.97
C LEU A 294 -10.73 -11.84 4.56
N ALA A 295 -9.42 -12.03 4.42
CA ALA A 295 -8.73 -11.99 3.13
C ALA A 295 -8.22 -13.39 2.81
N GLY A 296 -9.02 -14.17 2.09
CA GLY A 296 -8.70 -15.57 1.83
C GLY A 296 -8.67 -16.42 3.10
N PRO A 297 -7.55 -17.10 3.42
CA PRO A 297 -7.41 -17.85 4.66
C PRO A 297 -7.19 -16.96 5.90
N ASP A 298 -6.71 -15.73 5.70
CA ASP A 298 -6.23 -14.89 6.79
C ASP A 298 -7.37 -14.03 7.36
N LEU A 299 -7.60 -14.18 8.67
CA LEU A 299 -8.58 -13.40 9.42
C LEU A 299 -7.90 -12.30 10.23
N HIS A 300 -8.18 -11.06 9.88
CA HIS A 300 -7.67 -9.88 10.57
C HIS A 300 -8.76 -9.21 11.39
N ARG A 301 -8.46 -8.99 12.67
CA ARG A 301 -9.36 -8.32 13.63
C ARG A 301 -8.80 -6.96 13.99
N PHE A 302 -9.68 -5.97 14.10
CA PHE A 302 -9.29 -4.59 14.37
C PHE A 302 -9.88 -4.02 15.65
N THR A 303 -10.44 -4.87 16.52
CA THR A 303 -11.11 -4.46 17.76
C THR A 303 -10.23 -3.57 18.64
N ASP A 304 -8.93 -3.86 18.72
CA ASP A 304 -7.96 -3.12 19.53
C ASP A 304 -7.29 -1.94 18.80
N CYS A 305 -7.55 -1.78 17.50
CA CYS A 305 -6.94 -0.73 16.70
C CYS A 305 -7.76 0.57 16.77
N PRO A 306 -7.13 1.73 17.05
CA PRO A 306 -7.78 3.04 16.95
C PRO A 306 -8.33 3.25 15.54
N ARG A 307 -9.50 3.91 15.44
CA ARG A 307 -10.17 4.19 14.15
C ARG A 307 -9.24 4.83 13.12
N MET A 308 -8.45 5.82 13.55
CA MET A 308 -7.51 6.57 12.68
C MET A 308 -6.44 5.71 11.99
N VAL A 309 -6.12 4.54 12.54
CA VAL A 309 -5.07 3.64 12.01
C VAL A 309 -5.68 2.44 11.28
N ARG A 310 -6.99 2.25 11.39
CA ARG A 310 -7.65 1.02 10.98
C ARG A 310 -7.70 0.84 9.47
N LEU A 311 -8.13 1.89 8.77
CA LEU A 311 -8.13 1.92 7.31
C LEU A 311 -6.74 1.64 6.73
N ASP A 312 -5.71 2.19 7.36
CA ASP A 312 -4.31 2.09 6.93
C ASP A 312 -3.83 0.65 7.05
N ARG A 313 -4.14 0.01 8.18
CA ARG A 313 -3.88 -1.41 8.38
C ARG A 313 -4.63 -2.28 7.40
N ILE A 314 -5.89 -1.97 7.10
CA ILE A 314 -6.67 -2.70 6.09
C ILE A 314 -5.98 -2.60 4.73
N HIS A 315 -5.62 -1.39 4.27
CA HIS A 315 -4.93 -1.22 2.99
C HIS A 315 -3.55 -1.87 2.96
N GLU A 316 -2.80 -1.84 4.06
CA GLU A 316 -1.51 -2.51 4.22
C GLU A 316 -1.64 -4.04 4.14
N ILE A 317 -2.66 -4.62 4.81
CA ILE A 317 -2.97 -6.04 4.70
C ILE A 317 -3.34 -6.39 3.25
N LEU A 318 -4.22 -5.60 2.63
CA LEU A 318 -4.64 -5.78 1.24
C LEU A 318 -3.48 -5.66 0.25
N ALA A 319 -2.43 -4.89 0.56
CA ALA A 319 -1.21 -4.84 -0.24
C ALA A 319 -0.47 -6.19 -0.28
N GLY A 320 -0.59 -7.00 0.77
CA GLY A 320 0.06 -8.32 0.90
C GLY A 320 -0.75 -9.50 0.39
N VAL A 321 -1.98 -9.29 -0.05
CA VAL A 321 -2.88 -10.38 -0.42
C VAL A 321 -2.41 -11.04 -1.72
N GLU A 322 -2.14 -12.35 -1.64
CA GLU A 322 -1.73 -13.18 -2.77
C GLU A 322 -2.84 -14.18 -3.18
N PRO A 323 -2.85 -14.64 -4.45
CA PRO A 323 -3.80 -15.66 -4.90
C PRO A 323 -3.62 -16.97 -4.14
N SER A 324 -4.73 -17.53 -3.67
CA SER A 324 -4.77 -18.74 -2.87
C SER A 324 -5.38 -19.91 -3.66
N ARG A 325 -4.89 -21.14 -3.43
CA ARG A 325 -5.31 -22.36 -4.17
C ARG A 325 -6.42 -23.19 -3.53
N GLY A 326 -6.82 -22.85 -2.30
CA GLY A 326 -7.77 -23.64 -1.51
C GLY A 326 -9.04 -22.87 -1.21
N CYS A 327 -10.14 -23.60 -1.03
CA CYS A 327 -11.34 -23.09 -0.39
C CYS A 327 -11.11 -23.21 1.13
N PHE A 328 -10.60 -22.16 1.77
CA PHE A 328 -10.22 -22.19 3.20
C PHE A 328 -11.36 -21.81 4.16
N THR A 329 -12.54 -21.53 3.60
CA THR A 329 -13.74 -21.10 4.31
C THR A 329 -14.12 -22.02 5.46
N GLU A 330 -13.83 -23.33 5.40
CA GLU A 330 -14.13 -24.28 6.48
C GLU A 330 -13.47 -23.92 7.82
N GLN A 331 -12.30 -23.24 7.81
CA GLN A 331 -11.59 -22.86 9.05
C GLN A 331 -12.02 -21.48 9.57
N THR A 332 -12.44 -20.58 8.68
CA THR A 332 -12.73 -19.17 9.00
C THR A 332 -14.21 -18.89 9.23
N GLU A 333 -15.11 -19.70 8.66
CA GLU A 333 -16.54 -19.72 8.96
C GLU A 333 -16.88 -19.74 10.45
N PRO A 334 -16.39 -20.70 11.28
CA PRO A 334 -16.80 -20.77 12.68
C PRO A 334 -16.40 -19.51 13.46
N ILE A 335 -15.32 -18.85 13.05
CA ILE A 335 -14.83 -17.64 13.70
C ILE A 335 -15.72 -16.44 13.38
N LEU A 336 -16.12 -16.30 12.11
CA LEU A 336 -17.10 -15.28 11.69
C LEU A 336 -18.45 -15.51 12.39
N MET A 337 -18.90 -16.77 12.44
CA MET A 337 -20.19 -17.14 13.03
C MET A 337 -20.25 -16.92 14.54
N THR A 338 -19.13 -17.06 15.26
CA THR A 338 -19.08 -16.79 16.71
C THR A 338 -19.48 -15.35 17.05
N ARG A 339 -19.20 -14.39 16.16
CA ARG A 339 -19.45 -12.95 16.36
C ARG A 339 -20.48 -12.36 15.42
N ILE A 340 -21.22 -13.19 14.69
CA ILE A 340 -22.20 -12.70 13.73
C ILE A 340 -23.30 -11.84 14.36
N HIS A 341 -23.54 -12.02 15.68
CA HIS A 341 -24.48 -11.19 16.43
C HIS A 341 -23.96 -9.78 16.75
N GLU A 342 -22.64 -9.57 16.68
CA GLU A 342 -21.99 -8.27 16.90
C GLU A 342 -21.83 -7.48 15.59
N ILE A 343 -22.05 -8.12 14.45
CA ILE A 343 -21.86 -7.52 13.12
C ILE A 343 -23.22 -7.03 12.58
N SER A 344 -23.24 -5.80 12.06
CA SER A 344 -24.43 -5.21 11.44
C SER A 344 -24.50 -5.53 9.94
N GLU A 345 -23.35 -5.50 9.26
CA GLU A 345 -23.27 -5.67 7.80
C GLU A 345 -22.04 -6.50 7.40
N ILE A 346 -22.22 -7.39 6.43
CA ILE A 346 -21.14 -8.17 5.82
C ILE A 346 -21.11 -7.88 4.31
N VAL A 347 -19.96 -7.45 3.81
CA VAL A 347 -19.74 -7.24 2.38
C VAL A 347 -18.84 -8.35 1.87
N PHE A 348 -19.39 -9.18 0.99
CA PHE A 348 -18.68 -10.26 0.31
C PHE A 348 -18.20 -9.77 -1.06
N ILE A 349 -16.90 -9.88 -1.30
CA ILE A 349 -16.22 -9.54 -2.55
C ILE A 349 -15.62 -10.83 -3.06
N LEU A 350 -16.29 -11.44 -4.04
CA LEU A 350 -16.06 -12.81 -4.45
C LEU A 350 -15.54 -12.86 -5.88
N LEU A 351 -14.63 -13.80 -6.16
CA LEU A 351 -14.20 -14.10 -7.53
C LEU A 351 -15.09 -15.19 -8.13
N ASN A 352 -15.55 -16.13 -7.30
CA ASN A 352 -16.47 -17.19 -7.70
C ASN A 352 -17.64 -17.33 -6.72
N TRP A 353 -18.81 -17.66 -7.26
CA TRP A 353 -19.99 -17.95 -6.48
C TRP A 353 -20.10 -19.45 -6.17
N ASN A 354 -19.46 -19.87 -5.08
CA ASN A 354 -19.41 -21.27 -4.66
C ASN A 354 -20.48 -21.60 -3.61
N GLN A 355 -20.81 -22.89 -3.47
CA GLN A 355 -21.77 -23.39 -2.48
C GLN A 355 -21.40 -23.00 -1.03
N THR A 356 -20.11 -22.88 -0.73
CA THR A 356 -19.63 -22.49 0.59
C THR A 356 -19.98 -21.03 0.92
N TYR A 357 -19.72 -20.09 0.00
CA TYR A 357 -20.16 -18.70 0.17
C TYR A 357 -21.68 -18.57 0.22
N GLN A 358 -22.42 -19.39 -0.53
CA GLN A 358 -23.89 -19.45 -0.41
C GLN A 358 -24.33 -19.84 1.01
N GLN A 359 -23.67 -20.82 1.64
CA GLN A 359 -23.97 -21.23 3.01
C GLN A 359 -23.64 -20.11 4.02
N MET A 360 -22.50 -19.44 3.86
CA MET A 360 -22.12 -18.30 4.70
C MET A 360 -23.14 -17.15 4.62
N VAL A 361 -23.59 -16.80 3.41
CA VAL A 361 -24.60 -15.76 3.21
C VAL A 361 -25.94 -16.17 3.81
N LYS A 362 -26.38 -17.44 3.65
CA LYS A 362 -27.60 -17.96 4.31
C LYS A 362 -27.53 -17.82 5.83
N GLN A 363 -26.39 -18.20 6.44
CA GLN A 363 -26.21 -18.10 7.88
C GLN A 363 -26.19 -16.65 8.36
N ALA A 364 -25.56 -15.75 7.62
CA ALA A 364 -25.54 -14.33 7.92
C ALA A 364 -26.94 -13.69 7.85
N LEU A 365 -27.72 -14.04 6.84
CA LEU A 365 -29.12 -13.60 6.71
C LEU A 365 -29.99 -14.15 7.85
N GLN A 366 -29.84 -15.43 8.20
CA GLN A 366 -30.54 -16.05 9.33
C GLN A 366 -30.18 -15.40 10.67
N ALA A 367 -28.94 -14.91 10.82
CA ALA A 367 -28.51 -14.16 11.98
C ALA A 367 -29.03 -12.72 12.01
N GLY A 368 -29.70 -12.25 10.94
CA GLY A 368 -30.22 -10.89 10.81
C GLY A 368 -29.16 -9.85 10.41
N CYS A 369 -28.05 -10.28 9.80
CA CYS A 369 -27.04 -9.37 9.25
C CYS A 369 -27.45 -8.91 7.85
N HIS A 370 -27.19 -7.64 7.53
CA HIS A 370 -27.32 -7.18 6.15
C HIS A 370 -26.14 -7.71 5.33
N THR A 371 -26.40 -8.38 4.21
CA THR A 371 -25.34 -8.95 3.37
C THR A 371 -25.38 -8.34 1.97
N LYS A 372 -24.23 -7.83 1.51
CA LYS A 372 -24.03 -7.43 0.11
C LYS A 372 -23.04 -8.38 -0.55
N VAL A 373 -23.36 -8.88 -1.75
CA VAL A 373 -22.49 -9.77 -2.50
C VAL A 373 -22.07 -9.10 -3.80
N LEU A 374 -20.77 -8.94 -3.98
CA LEU A 374 -20.15 -8.34 -5.15
C LEU A 374 -19.30 -9.42 -5.83
N LEU A 375 -19.68 -9.80 -7.04
CA LEU A 375 -18.97 -10.80 -7.83
C LEU A 375 -18.08 -10.09 -8.86
N VAL A 376 -16.78 -10.35 -8.82
CA VAL A 376 -15.77 -9.71 -9.68
C VAL A 376 -15.29 -10.69 -10.75
N GLY A 377 -15.51 -10.36 -12.01
CA GLY A 377 -15.06 -11.18 -13.14
C GLY A 377 -15.70 -10.77 -14.46
N ARG A 378 -15.25 -11.37 -15.57
CA ARG A 378 -16.07 -11.36 -16.80
C ARG A 378 -17.36 -12.08 -16.50
N PRO A 379 -18.53 -11.68 -17.05
CA PRO A 379 -19.67 -12.58 -17.08
C PRO A 379 -19.23 -13.85 -17.83
N PRO A 380 -18.96 -14.99 -17.17
CA PRO A 380 -19.02 -16.24 -17.86
C PRO A 380 -20.50 -16.44 -18.21
N GLY A 381 -20.85 -17.41 -19.05
CA GLY A 381 -22.23 -17.89 -19.12
C GLY A 381 -22.64 -18.55 -17.80
N ILE A 382 -22.59 -17.82 -16.68
CA ILE A 382 -23.29 -18.18 -15.46
C ILE A 382 -24.74 -17.91 -15.84
N ASP A 383 -25.43 -18.99 -16.23
CA ASP A 383 -26.80 -19.17 -15.79
C ASP A 383 -26.78 -18.94 -14.27
N VAL A 384 -26.95 -17.67 -13.87
CA VAL A 384 -27.43 -17.37 -12.54
C VAL A 384 -28.85 -17.87 -12.66
N ASP A 385 -29.05 -19.15 -12.36
CA ASP A 385 -30.36 -19.77 -12.41
C ASP A 385 -31.28 -18.86 -11.61
N GLN A 386 -32.12 -18.11 -12.34
CA GLN A 386 -33.15 -17.23 -11.81
C GLN A 386 -34.17 -18.01 -10.94
N GLU A 387 -34.01 -19.33 -10.84
CA GLU A 387 -34.85 -20.24 -10.07
C GLU A 387 -34.48 -20.35 -8.57
N ASN A 388 -33.38 -19.74 -8.10
CA ASN A 388 -33.00 -19.76 -6.66
C ASN A 388 -32.95 -18.35 -6.00
N GLU A 389 -33.48 -17.32 -6.64
CA GLU A 389 -33.26 -15.89 -6.36
C GLU A 389 -34.16 -15.21 -5.31
N ASP A 390 -35.00 -15.93 -4.55
CA ASP A 390 -35.94 -15.23 -3.63
C ASP A 390 -35.33 -14.81 -2.27
N TRP A 391 -34.07 -15.15 -1.95
CA TRP A 391 -33.50 -14.96 -0.61
C TRP A 391 -32.24 -14.08 -0.53
N VAL A 392 -31.61 -13.71 -1.64
CA VAL A 392 -30.44 -12.80 -1.62
C VAL A 392 -30.84 -11.46 -2.24
N THR A 393 -30.93 -10.43 -1.41
CA THR A 393 -31.51 -9.13 -1.80
C THR A 393 -30.58 -8.23 -2.63
N ASP A 394 -29.26 -8.49 -2.71
CA ASP A 394 -28.29 -7.61 -3.41
C ASP A 394 -27.05 -8.40 -3.93
N ILE A 395 -27.15 -9.12 -5.05
CA ILE A 395 -25.99 -9.63 -5.80
C ILE A 395 -25.69 -8.68 -6.96
N ARG A 396 -24.45 -8.15 -7.03
CA ARG A 396 -23.99 -7.36 -8.19
C ARG A 396 -22.78 -7.98 -8.85
N LEU A 397 -22.85 -8.14 -10.16
CA LEU A 397 -21.71 -8.51 -11.00
C LEU A 397 -20.98 -7.24 -11.45
N LEU A 398 -19.66 -7.21 -11.28
CA LEU A 398 -18.80 -6.09 -11.66
C LEU A 398 -17.66 -6.58 -12.55
N SER A 399 -17.40 -5.85 -13.62
CA SER A 399 -16.27 -6.13 -14.49
C SER A 399 -14.96 -5.68 -13.84
N ALA A 400 -13.90 -6.48 -13.97
CA ALA A 400 -12.57 -6.14 -13.46
C ALA A 400 -12.02 -4.85 -14.10
N ASP A 401 -12.35 -4.58 -15.37
CA ASP A 401 -11.95 -3.37 -16.08
C ASP A 401 -12.61 -2.10 -15.52
N GLU A 402 -13.89 -2.17 -15.18
CA GLU A 402 -14.65 -1.03 -14.64
C GLU A 402 -14.14 -0.65 -13.24
N ILE A 403 -13.80 -1.66 -12.43
CA ILE A 403 -13.25 -1.44 -11.09
C ILE A 403 -11.86 -0.80 -11.17
N LEU A 404 -10.95 -1.37 -11.96
CA LEU A 404 -9.56 -0.89 -12.06
C LEU A 404 -9.44 0.48 -12.74
N SER A 405 -10.43 0.86 -13.57
CA SER A 405 -10.50 2.19 -14.17
C SER A 405 -11.22 3.22 -13.29
N GLY A 406 -11.79 2.81 -12.15
CA GLY A 406 -12.53 3.69 -11.26
C GLY A 406 -13.89 4.14 -11.81
N GLN A 407 -14.48 3.41 -12.75
CA GLN A 407 -15.79 3.72 -13.35
C GLN A 407 -16.96 3.32 -12.44
N VAL A 408 -16.72 2.49 -11.43
CA VAL A 408 -17.74 2.11 -10.44
C VAL A 408 -17.93 3.26 -9.46
N GLU A 409 -18.97 4.07 -9.65
CA GLU A 409 -19.25 5.22 -8.78
C GLU A 409 -20.23 4.89 -7.62
N SER A 410 -21.05 3.84 -7.74
CA SER A 410 -22.08 3.52 -6.76
C SER A 410 -22.36 2.03 -6.58
N LEU A 411 -22.52 1.59 -5.32
CA LEU A 411 -22.81 0.20 -4.93
C LEU A 411 -24.08 0.07 -4.10
#